data_AF-A0A915BKV3-F1
#
_entry.id   AF-A0A915BKV3-F1
#
_cell.length_a   1.000
_cell.length_b   1.000
_cell.length_c   1.000
_cell.angle_alpha   90.00
_cell.angle_beta   90.00
_cell.angle_gamma   90.00
#
_symmetry.space_group_name_H-M   'P 1'
#
loop_
_entity.id
_entity.type
_entity.pdbx_description
1 polymer ?
#
loop_
_entity_poly.entity_id
_entity_poly.type
_entity_poly.pdbx_seq_one_letter_code
_entity_poly.pdbx_strand_id
1 'polypeptide(L)'
;VIATGRNYTVREFVQLAFREIGKTIIWEGEGLNEVGKESDTGIVRVKVNPKYYRPTEVDHLVGDATKAKQKLGWEPQIGLEELVKEMVASDLQLMKSNPMA
;
A
#
# COMPACT_ATOMS: atom_id res chain seq x y z
N VAL A 1 8.26 -6.81 20.30
CA VAL A 1 8.04 -6.32 18.92
C VAL A 1 7.11 -5.13 19.01
N ILE A 2 7.32 -4.14 18.16
CA ILE A 2 6.44 -2.97 18.00
C ILE A 2 5.77 -3.17 16.64
N ALA A 3 4.44 -3.24 16.60
CA ALA A 3 3.68 -3.55 15.40
C ALA A 3 2.22 -3.15 15.57
N THR A 4 1.51 -2.96 14.46
CA THR A 4 0.07 -2.64 14.45
C THR A 4 -0.82 -3.85 14.74
N GLY A 5 -0.27 -5.07 14.66
CA GLY A 5 -1.04 -6.32 14.76
C GLY A 5 -1.92 -6.61 13.56
N ARG A 6 -1.84 -5.81 12.49
CA ARG A 6 -2.59 -5.99 11.25
C ARG A 6 -1.63 -6.24 10.09
N ASN A 7 -2.09 -6.99 9.10
CA ASN A 7 -1.39 -7.22 7.85
C ASN A 7 -2.35 -6.90 6.70
N TYR A 8 -1.78 -6.37 5.63
CA TYR A 8 -2.47 -6.00 4.41
C TYR A 8 -1.58 -6.38 3.23
N THR A 9 -2.20 -6.69 2.11
CA THR A 9 -1.53 -6.99 0.85
C THR A 9 -1.06 -5.72 0.16
N VAL A 10 -0.06 -5.86 -0.71
CA VAL A 10 0.37 -4.77 -1.62
C VAL A 10 -0.79 -4.32 -2.52
N ARG A 11 -1.67 -5.27 -2.90
CA ARG A 11 -2.87 -4.99 -3.70
C ARG A 11 -3.82 -4.01 -3.00
N GLU A 12 -4.11 -4.24 -1.72
CA GLU A 12 -4.96 -3.35 -0.91
C GLU A 12 -4.32 -1.97 -0.78
N PHE A 13 -3.01 -1.90 -0.56
CA PHE A 13 -2.28 -0.63 -0.50
C PHE A 13 -2.45 0.18 -1.79
N VAL A 14 -2.26 -0.46 -2.96
CA VAL A 14 -2.45 0.17 -4.27
C VAL A 14 -3.89 0.68 -4.44
N GLN A 15 -4.89 -0.12 -4.06
CA GLN A 15 -6.29 0.27 -4.18
C GLN A 15 -6.64 1.47 -3.29
N LEU A 16 -6.14 1.50 -2.05
CA LEU A 16 -6.31 2.65 -1.15
C LEU A 16 -5.64 3.90 -1.74
N ALA A 17 -4.42 3.79 -2.26
CA ALA A 17 -3.70 4.92 -2.82
C ALA A 17 -4.41 5.54 -4.05
N PHE A 18 -4.94 4.71 -4.97
CA PHE A 18 -5.71 5.24 -6.10
C PHE A 18 -7.04 5.87 -5.66
N ARG A 19 -7.66 5.37 -4.59
CA ARG A 19 -8.90 5.92 -4.05
C ARG A 19 -8.71 7.37 -3.57
N GLU A 20 -7.56 7.69 -2.98
CA GLU A 20 -7.23 9.06 -2.54
C GLU A 20 -7.17 10.08 -3.69
N ILE A 21 -6.96 9.61 -4.93
CA ILE A 21 -7.01 10.45 -6.14
C ILE A 21 -8.31 10.28 -6.95
N GLY A 22 -9.34 9.70 -6.33
CA GLY A 22 -10.65 9.50 -6.94
C GLY A 22 -10.68 8.44 -8.03
N LYS A 23 -9.73 7.50 -8.03
CA LYS A 23 -9.64 6.41 -9.01
C LYS A 23 -9.91 5.06 -8.36
N THR A 24 -10.64 4.21 -9.07
CA THR A 24 -10.88 2.82 -8.65
C THR A 24 -10.14 1.88 -9.59
N ILE A 25 -9.35 0.98 -9.03
CA ILE A 25 -8.58 -0.02 -9.78
C ILE A 25 -9.29 -1.37 -9.76
N ILE A 26 -9.54 -1.91 -10.95
CA ILE A 26 -10.02 -3.28 -11.19
C ILE A 26 -8.84 -4.12 -11.66
N TRP A 27 -8.72 -5.32 -11.13
CA TRP A 27 -7.65 -6.25 -11.46
C TRP A 27 -8.14 -7.30 -12.44
N GLU A 28 -7.35 -7.55 -13.49
CA GLU A 28 -7.63 -8.54 -14.52
C GLU A 28 -6.36 -9.34 -14.84
N GLY A 29 -6.52 -10.63 -15.14
CA GLY A 29 -5.40 -11.54 -15.36
C GLY A 29 -4.85 -12.13 -14.06
N GLU A 30 -3.77 -12.90 -14.17
CA GLU A 30 -3.17 -13.62 -13.05
C GLU A 30 -1.64 -13.64 -13.15
N GLY A 31 -0.97 -13.70 -11.99
CA GLY A 31 0.48 -13.77 -11.91
C GLY A 31 1.19 -12.63 -12.66
N LEU A 32 2.14 -12.96 -13.53
CA LEU A 32 2.89 -11.98 -14.31
C LEU A 32 2.05 -11.26 -15.38
N ASN A 33 0.90 -11.81 -15.75
CA ASN A 33 -0.01 -11.21 -16.73
C ASN A 33 -1.09 -10.34 -16.07
N GLU A 34 -1.08 -10.22 -14.74
CA GLU A 34 -2.04 -9.41 -14.01
C GLU A 34 -1.80 -7.91 -14.26
N VAL A 35 -2.89 -7.18 -14.46
CA VAL A 35 -2.91 -5.72 -14.63
C VAL A 35 -3.96 -5.04 -13.77
N GLY A 36 -3.65 -3.84 -13.29
CA GLY A 36 -4.59 -2.95 -12.62
C GLY A 36 -5.06 -1.86 -13.58
N LYS A 37 -6.36 -1.84 -13.87
CA LYS A 37 -7.01 -0.89 -14.78
C LYS A 37 -7.91 0.07 -14.02
N GLU A 38 -7.92 1.33 -14.44
CA GLU A 38 -8.95 2.28 -14.01
C GLU A 38 -10.35 1.80 -14.44
N SER A 39 -11.31 1.79 -13.51
CA SER A 39 -12.67 1.32 -13.78
C SER A 39 -13.43 2.19 -14.78
N ASP A 40 -13.16 3.50 -14.80
CA ASP A 40 -13.85 4.50 -15.63
C ASP A 40 -13.25 4.61 -17.03
N THR A 41 -11.92 4.58 -17.16
CA THR A 41 -11.23 4.80 -18.43
C THR A 41 -10.72 3.52 -19.09
N GLY A 42 -10.60 2.43 -18.34
CA GLY A 42 -9.95 1.19 -18.80
C GLY A 42 -8.42 1.31 -18.96
N ILE A 43 -7.82 2.46 -18.62
CA ILE A 43 -6.38 2.67 -18.72
C ILE A 43 -5.65 1.78 -17.72
N VAL A 44 -4.66 1.04 -18.20
CA VAL A 44 -3.77 0.24 -17.35
C VAL A 44 -2.82 1.18 -16.60
N ARG A 45 -2.89 1.17 -15.26
CA ARG A 45 -2.01 1.94 -14.37
C ARG A 45 -0.96 1.10 -13.67
N VAL A 46 -1.23 -0.19 -13.49
CA VAL A 46 -0.35 -1.11 -12.76
C VAL A 46 -0.10 -2.37 -13.60
N LYS A 47 1.16 -2.82 -13.63
CA LYS A 47 1.58 -4.07 -14.26
C LYS A 47 2.59 -4.77 -13.36
N VAL A 48 2.59 -6.11 -13.40
CA VAL A 48 3.59 -6.91 -12.70
C VAL A 48 4.84 -7.04 -13.56
N ASN A 49 6.02 -6.86 -12.95
CA ASN A 49 7.30 -7.10 -13.62
C ASN A 49 8.15 -8.04 -12.74
N PRO A 50 8.58 -9.21 -13.26
CA PRO A 50 9.33 -10.21 -12.49
C PRO A 50 10.68 -9.68 -11.99
N LYS A 51 11.23 -8.61 -12.57
CA LYS A 51 12.46 -7.97 -12.08
C LYS A 51 12.37 -7.51 -10.62
N TYR A 52 11.17 -7.20 -10.12
CA TYR A 52 10.97 -6.75 -8.74
C TYR A 52 10.76 -7.89 -7.74
N TYR A 53 10.72 -9.14 -8.20
CA TYR A 53 10.57 -10.31 -7.33
C TYR A 53 11.88 -10.57 -6.61
N ARG A 54 11.79 -11.03 -5.36
CA ARG A 54 12.96 -11.42 -4.57
C ARG A 54 13.17 -12.93 -4.68
N PRO A 55 14.43 -13.44 -4.68
CA PRO A 55 14.71 -14.88 -4.72
C PRO A 55 14.10 -15.66 -3.53
N THR A 56 13.88 -14.97 -2.43
CA THR A 56 13.22 -15.46 -1.22
C THR A 56 12.17 -14.46 -0.81
N GLU A 57 10.92 -14.89 -0.80
CA GLU A 57 9.78 -14.08 -0.41
C GLU A 57 9.43 -14.34 1.07
N VAL A 58 8.85 -13.33 1.72
CA VAL A 58 8.29 -13.47 3.06
C VAL A 58 6.79 -13.23 2.95
N ASP A 59 6.01 -14.32 2.92
CA ASP A 59 4.61 -14.26 2.53
C ASP A 59 3.73 -13.51 3.53
N HIS A 60 4.01 -13.65 4.83
CA HIS A 60 3.17 -13.07 5.89
C HIS A 60 4.00 -12.57 7.07
N LEU A 61 3.80 -11.28 7.39
CA LEU A 61 4.37 -10.64 8.58
C LEU A 61 3.24 -10.00 9.39
N VAL A 62 3.03 -10.50 10.60
CA VAL A 62 2.11 -9.94 11.60
C VAL A 62 2.83 -9.94 12.94
N GLY A 63 2.97 -8.77 13.56
CA GLY A 63 3.64 -8.64 14.86
C GLY A 63 2.65 -8.57 16.02
N ASP A 64 2.95 -9.27 17.11
CA ASP A 64 2.24 -9.12 18.39
C ASP A 64 2.96 -8.11 19.30
N ALA A 65 2.27 -7.02 19.61
CA ALA A 65 2.78 -5.94 20.47
C ALA A 65 2.25 -6.02 21.93
N THR A 66 1.63 -7.13 22.35
CA THR A 66 1.04 -7.30 23.69
C THR A 66 2.02 -6.94 24.81
N LYS A 67 3.29 -7.37 24.72
CA LYS A 67 4.32 -7.04 25.72
C LYS A 67 4.59 -5.54 25.82
N ALA A 68 4.61 -4.83 24.69
CA ALA A 68 4.87 -3.38 24.66
C ALA A 68 3.68 -2.61 25.22
N LYS A 69 2.45 -2.99 24.85
CA LYS A 69 1.23 -2.43 25.42
C LYS A 69 1.17 -2.59 26.95
N GLN A 70 1.43 -3.79 27.47
CA GLN A 70 1.37 -4.07 28.90
C GLN A 70 2.45 -3.33 29.71
N LYS A 71 3.69 -3.26 29.21
CA LYS A 71 4.82 -2.71 29.97
C LYS A 71 5.03 -1.22 29.76
N LEU A 72 4.63 -0.69 28.61
CA LEU A 72 4.96 0.68 28.18
C LEU A 72 3.71 1.51 27.88
N GLY A 73 2.50 0.91 27.93
CA GLY A 73 1.27 1.58 27.47
C GLY A 73 1.29 1.89 25.97
N TRP A 74 2.18 1.24 25.21
CA TRP A 74 2.37 1.55 23.79
C TRP A 74 1.23 0.99 22.94
N GLU A 75 0.66 1.83 22.07
CA GLU A 75 -0.34 1.44 21.07
C GLU A 75 -0.14 2.23 19.77
N PRO A 76 -0.37 1.61 18.59
CA PRO A 76 -0.31 2.32 17.32
C PRO A 76 -1.44 3.36 17.24
N GLN A 77 -1.11 4.58 16.81
CA GLN A 77 -2.08 5.67 16.69
C GLN A 77 -2.62 5.83 15.26
N ILE A 78 -1.83 5.43 14.26
CA ILE A 78 -2.15 5.62 12.83
C ILE A 78 -2.47 4.26 12.21
N GLY A 79 -3.62 4.20 11.52
CA GLY A 79 -4.06 3.04 10.74
C GLY A 79 -3.49 3.04 9.30
N LEU A 80 -3.73 1.97 8.54
CA LEU A 80 -3.25 1.90 7.16
C LEU A 80 -3.86 2.99 6.27
N GLU A 81 -5.17 3.20 6.37
CA GLU A 81 -5.91 4.15 5.54
C GLU A 81 -5.43 5.59 5.77
N GLU A 82 -5.19 5.97 7.03
CA GLU A 82 -4.64 7.28 7.39
C GLU A 82 -3.20 7.44 6.90
N LEU A 83 -2.36 6.41 7.06
CA LEU A 83 -1.00 6.40 6.54
C LEU A 83 -0.98 6.59 5.02
N VAL A 84 -1.79 5.82 4.27
CA VAL A 84 -1.86 5.93 2.81
C VAL A 84 -2.31 7.32 2.39
N LYS A 85 -3.33 7.88 3.06
CA LYS A 85 -3.81 9.23 2.81
C LYS A 85 -2.71 10.29 3.01
N GLU A 86 -1.97 10.21 4.11
CA GLU A 86 -0.86 11.13 4.39
C GLU A 86 0.22 11.04 3.31
N MET A 87 0.67 9.81 3.00
CA MET A 87 1.70 9.57 1.99
C MET A 87 1.31 10.12 0.61
N VAL A 88 0.11 9.80 0.13
CA VAL A 88 -0.37 10.28 -1.18
C VAL A 88 -0.50 11.80 -1.21
N ALA A 89 -1.04 12.41 -0.14
CA ALA A 89 -1.16 13.86 -0.07
C ALA A 89 0.21 14.55 -0.11
N SER A 90 1.21 14.01 0.60
CA SER A 90 2.58 14.51 0.59
C SER A 90 3.22 14.40 -0.80
N ASP A 91 3.11 13.26 -1.46
CA ASP A 91 3.67 13.07 -2.81
C ASP A 91 2.99 13.98 -3.84
N LEU A 92 1.68 14.18 -3.75
CA LEU A 92 0.96 15.13 -4.60
C LEU A 92 1.45 16.56 -4.41
N GLN A 93 1.72 16.96 -3.16
CA GLN A 93 2.28 18.29 -2.88
C GLN A 93 3.71 18.42 -3.40
N LEU A 94 4.54 17.39 -3.21
CA LEU A 94 5.91 17.35 -3.71
C LEU A 94 5.93 17.46 -5.23
N MET A 95 5.19 16.61 -5.94
CA MET A 95 5.16 16.59 -7.41
C MET A 95 4.58 17.87 -8.01
N LYS A 96 3.64 18.55 -7.32
CA LYS A 96 3.16 19.88 -7.73
C LYS A 96 4.23 20.97 -7.62
N SER A 97 5.11 20.88 -6.62
CA SER A 97 6.15 21.88 -6.38
C SER A 97 7.44 21.60 -7.15
N ASN A 98 7.80 20.33 -7.31
CA ASN A 98 8.95 19.87 -8.09
C ASN A 98 8.62 18.55 -8.81
N PRO A 99 8.23 18.60 -10.11
CA PRO A 99 7.94 17.41 -10.90
C PRO A 99 9.13 16.48 -11.16
N MET A 100 10.35 16.88 -10.78
CA MET A 100 11.60 16.13 -10.99
C MET A 100 12.20 15.60 -9.68
N ALA A 101 11.45 15.64 -8.57
CA ALA A 101 11.91 15.15 -7.27
C ALA A 101 12.06 13.63 -7.22
#